data_AF-X1TVD1-F1
#
_entry.id   AF-X1TVD1-F1
#
_cell.length_a   1.000
_cell.length_b   1.000
_cell.length_c   1.000
_cell.angle_alpha   90.00
_cell.angle_beta   90.00
_cell.angle_gamma   90.00
#
_symmetry.space_group_name_H-M   'P 1'
#
loop_
_entity.id
_entity.type
_entity.pdbx_description
1 polymer ?
#
loop_
_entity_poly.entity_id
_entity_poly.type
_entity_poly.pdbx_seq_one_letter_code
_entity_poly.pdbx_strand_id
1 'polypeptide(L)'
;GLVQEGAKLVPVVVYWWREDKNIDPKLGLVIGAVAGVGFGIFEAQWVHNTIFASGWSWEMVQTNGLVALAGFWERFFTVAFHTAASALAGWGLAKGWGWQFYLLASFLHALINYSVILLQMEFLSIVQIEVLVAVVAAVVTAAVLRLRWRKPAEMIAPEASPV
;
A
#
# COMPACT_ATOMS: atom_id res chain seq x y z
N GLY A 1 -8.18 -4.21 -6.09
CA GLY A 1 -8.58 -2.88 -5.56
C GLY A 1 -9.67 -3.00 -4.51
N LEU A 2 -10.90 -2.58 -4.83
CA LEU A 2 -12.00 -2.37 -3.86
C LEU A 2 -12.21 -3.51 -2.85
N VAL A 3 -12.48 -4.73 -3.33
CA VAL A 3 -12.76 -5.89 -2.44
C VAL A 3 -11.62 -6.14 -1.47
N GLN A 4 -10.39 -6.06 -1.96
CA GLN A 4 -9.20 -6.38 -1.18
C GLN A 4 -8.82 -5.26 -0.20
N GLU A 5 -8.98 -3.99 -0.59
CA GLU A 5 -8.84 -2.88 0.37
C GLU A 5 -9.92 -2.93 1.44
N GLY A 6 -11.15 -3.33 1.07
CA GLY A 6 -12.25 -3.53 2.02
C GLY A 6 -11.92 -4.62 3.03
N ALA A 7 -11.42 -5.77 2.55
CA ALA A 7 -11.00 -6.88 3.40
C ALA A 7 -9.86 -6.48 4.37
N LYS A 8 -8.87 -5.72 3.89
CA LYS A 8 -7.79 -5.18 4.73
C LYS A 8 -8.27 -4.24 5.83
N LEU A 9 -9.39 -3.54 5.64
CA LEU A 9 -9.96 -2.64 6.65
C LEU A 9 -10.81 -3.33 7.71
N VAL A 10 -11.17 -4.60 7.54
CA VAL A 10 -12.01 -5.34 8.51
C VAL A 10 -11.45 -5.25 9.94
N PRO A 11 -10.14 -5.48 10.21
CA PRO A 11 -9.60 -5.35 11.56
C PRO A 11 -9.75 -3.93 12.12
N VAL A 12 -9.54 -2.89 11.29
CA VAL A 12 -9.68 -1.49 11.72
C VAL A 12 -11.13 -1.17 12.06
N VAL A 13 -12.08 -1.60 11.22
CA VAL A 13 -13.52 -1.37 11.43
C VAL A 13 -14.01 -2.10 12.69
N VAL A 14 -13.56 -3.33 12.92
CA VAL A 14 -13.92 -4.10 14.13
C VAL A 14 -13.43 -3.38 15.39
N TYR A 15 -12.17 -2.93 15.42
CA TYR A 15 -11.66 -2.15 16.56
C TYR A 15 -12.40 -0.82 16.71
N TRP A 16 -12.62 -0.11 15.61
CA TRP A 16 -13.37 1.15 15.61
C TRP A 16 -14.79 1.00 16.17
N TRP A 17 -15.52 -0.06 15.82
CA TRP A 17 -16.84 -0.33 16.39
C TRP A 17 -16.81 -0.71 17.87
N ARG A 18 -15.77 -1.42 18.32
CA ARG A 18 -15.63 -1.80 19.72
C ARG A 18 -15.28 -0.62 20.63
N GLU A 19 -14.66 0.41 20.08
CA GLU A 19 -14.29 1.66 20.77
C GLU A 19 -15.30 2.78 20.46
N ASP A 20 -16.60 2.47 20.38
CA ASP A 20 -17.68 3.43 20.16
C ASP A 20 -17.47 4.40 18.96
N LYS A 21 -16.87 3.88 17.89
CA LYS A 21 -16.53 4.64 16.68
C LYS A 21 -15.49 5.75 16.93
N ASN A 22 -14.63 5.58 17.93
CA ASN A 22 -13.61 6.54 18.29
C ASN A 22 -12.27 5.84 18.62
N ILE A 23 -11.34 5.86 17.67
CA ILE A 23 -9.98 5.34 17.87
C ILE A 23 -8.95 6.42 17.59
N ASP A 24 -7.82 6.39 18.30
CA ASP A 24 -6.69 7.27 18.03
C ASP A 24 -6.21 7.06 16.57
N PRO A 25 -5.94 8.13 15.79
CA PRO A 25 -5.43 7.99 14.42
C PRO A 25 -4.14 7.18 14.29
N LYS A 26 -3.26 7.20 15.29
CA LYS A 26 -2.06 6.35 15.36
C LYS A 26 -2.41 4.88 15.57
N LEU A 27 -3.46 4.59 16.32
CA LEU A 27 -3.96 3.21 16.44
C LEU A 27 -4.53 2.74 15.10
N GLY A 28 -5.30 3.59 14.40
CA GLY A 28 -5.77 3.34 13.04
C GLY A 28 -4.63 3.05 12.05
N LEU A 29 -3.55 3.85 12.09
CA LEU A 29 -2.33 3.60 11.31
C LEU A 29 -1.73 2.22 11.58
N VAL A 30 -1.61 1.83 12.86
CA VAL A 30 -0.96 0.57 13.24
C VAL A 30 -1.81 -0.64 12.84
N ILE A 31 -3.10 -0.64 13.13
CA ILE A 31 -3.99 -1.76 12.78
C ILE A 31 -4.04 -1.92 11.25
N GLY A 32 -4.17 -0.80 10.52
CA GLY A 32 -4.12 -0.81 9.06
C GLY A 32 -2.78 -1.33 8.53
N ALA A 33 -1.64 -0.90 9.08
CA ALA A 33 -0.32 -1.41 8.68
C ALA A 33 -0.19 -2.93 8.87
N VAL A 34 -0.66 -3.45 10.01
CA VAL A 34 -0.62 -4.90 10.32
C VAL A 34 -1.51 -5.70 9.37
N ALA A 35 -2.73 -5.23 9.10
CA ALA A 35 -3.61 -5.89 8.13
C ALA A 35 -3.02 -5.82 6.71
N GLY A 36 -2.49 -4.66 6.33
CA GLY A 36 -1.83 -4.42 5.05
C GLY A 36 -0.64 -5.34 4.82
N VAL A 37 0.29 -5.44 5.77
CA VAL A 37 1.47 -6.31 5.63
C VAL A 37 1.08 -7.78 5.54
N GLY A 38 0.06 -8.23 6.27
CA GLY A 38 -0.45 -9.61 6.18
C GLY A 38 -0.94 -9.95 4.78
N PHE A 39 -1.77 -9.09 4.18
CA PHE A 39 -2.22 -9.27 2.80
C PHE A 39 -1.07 -9.14 1.78
N GLY A 40 -0.16 -8.19 1.98
CA GLY A 40 1.01 -8.02 1.11
C GLY A 40 1.91 -9.26 1.09
N ILE A 41 2.20 -9.84 2.26
CA ILE A 41 2.97 -11.08 2.37
C ILE A 41 2.26 -12.24 1.70
N PHE A 42 0.95 -12.38 1.90
CA PHE A 42 0.17 -13.44 1.27
C PHE A 42 0.24 -13.38 -0.26
N GLU A 43 0.08 -12.19 -0.84
CA GLU A 43 0.24 -12.00 -2.28
C GLU A 43 1.65 -12.24 -2.78
N ALA A 44 2.66 -11.69 -2.09
CA ALA A 44 4.06 -11.90 -2.44
C ALA A 44 4.39 -13.40 -2.45
N GLN A 45 3.92 -14.14 -1.45
CA GLN A 45 4.12 -15.57 -1.38
C GLN A 45 3.43 -16.32 -2.53
N TRP A 46 2.19 -15.94 -2.87
CA TRP A 46 1.48 -16.53 -4.00
C TRP A 46 2.22 -16.29 -5.32
N VAL A 47 2.66 -15.05 -5.58
CA VAL A 47 3.41 -14.71 -6.81
C VAL A 47 4.77 -15.40 -6.85
N HIS A 48 5.54 -15.41 -5.75
CA HIS A 48 6.81 -16.12 -5.70
C HIS A 48 6.63 -17.62 -5.98
N ASN A 49 5.59 -18.24 -5.42
CA ASN A 49 5.27 -19.63 -5.74
C ASN A 49 5.01 -19.82 -7.25
N THR A 50 4.24 -18.93 -7.88
CA THR A 50 4.03 -18.96 -9.34
C THR A 50 5.34 -18.79 -10.13
N ILE A 51 6.23 -17.89 -9.70
CA ILE A 51 7.54 -17.68 -10.34
C ILE A 51 8.41 -18.94 -10.22
N PHE A 52 8.48 -19.57 -9.04
CA PHE A 52 9.25 -20.81 -8.89
C PHE A 52 8.61 -21.98 -9.66
N ALA A 53 7.28 -22.09 -9.65
CA ALA A 53 6.54 -23.12 -10.38
C ALA A 53 6.67 -22.97 -11.91
N SER A 54 6.93 -21.76 -12.42
CA SER A 54 7.20 -21.52 -13.85
C SER A 54 8.64 -21.83 -14.27
N GLY A 55 9.46 -22.36 -13.35
CA GLY A 55 10.82 -22.82 -13.65
C GLY A 55 11.91 -21.78 -13.41
N TRP A 56 11.65 -20.75 -12.59
CA TRP A 56 12.66 -19.75 -12.28
C TRP A 56 13.96 -20.36 -11.72
N SER A 57 15.09 -19.93 -12.26
CA SER A 57 16.42 -20.39 -11.86
C SER A 57 17.47 -19.28 -12.03
N TRP A 58 18.66 -19.48 -11.46
CA TRP A 58 19.80 -18.57 -11.67
C TRP A 58 20.26 -18.52 -13.14
N GLU A 59 20.03 -19.59 -13.92
CA GLU A 59 20.31 -19.60 -15.36
C GLU A 59 19.42 -18.60 -16.11
N MET A 60 18.17 -18.43 -15.69
CA MET A 60 17.29 -17.40 -16.25
C MET A 60 17.82 -15.98 -15.99
N VAL A 61 18.46 -15.74 -14.84
CA VAL A 61 19.11 -14.45 -14.55
C VAL A 61 20.34 -14.24 -15.43
N GLN A 62 21.13 -15.30 -15.67
CA GLN A 62 22.29 -15.22 -16.58
C GLN A 62 21.85 -14.95 -18.03
N THR A 63 20.72 -15.52 -18.45
CA THR A 63 20.22 -15.42 -19.83
C THR A 63 19.45 -14.12 -20.08
N ASN A 64 18.54 -13.76 -19.18
CA ASN A 64 17.62 -12.63 -19.34
C ASN A 64 18.02 -11.39 -18.53
N GLY A 65 19.15 -11.45 -17.81
CA GLY A 65 19.65 -10.38 -16.96
C GLY A 65 18.76 -10.12 -15.74
N LEU A 66 18.87 -8.89 -15.20
CA LEU A 66 18.16 -8.47 -13.99
C LEU A 66 16.64 -8.43 -14.13
N VAL A 67 16.10 -8.39 -15.35
CA VAL A 67 14.64 -8.49 -15.60
C VAL A 67 14.07 -9.81 -15.09
N ALA A 68 14.86 -10.88 -15.03
CA ALA A 68 14.43 -12.14 -14.40
C ALA A 68 14.12 -12.00 -12.90
N LEU A 69 14.54 -10.90 -12.26
CA LEU A 69 14.26 -10.58 -10.86
C LEU A 69 13.05 -9.64 -10.69
N ALA A 70 12.45 -9.16 -11.78
CA ALA A 70 11.38 -8.14 -11.75
C ALA A 70 10.23 -8.54 -10.83
N GLY A 71 9.72 -9.77 -10.95
CA GLY A 71 8.64 -10.25 -10.09
C GLY A 71 8.97 -10.24 -8.58
N PHE A 72 10.21 -10.50 -8.18
CA PHE A 72 10.62 -10.41 -6.77
C PHE A 72 10.72 -8.96 -6.30
N TRP A 73 11.25 -8.09 -7.16
CA TRP A 73 11.37 -6.67 -6.91
C TRP A 73 9.99 -6.01 -6.76
N GLU A 74 9.09 -6.29 -7.69
CA GLU A 74 7.70 -5.83 -7.67
C GLU A 74 7.03 -6.19 -6.34
N ARG A 75 7.12 -7.46 -5.93
CA ARG A 75 6.48 -7.95 -4.70
C ARG A 75 7.03 -7.30 -3.44
N PHE A 76 8.32 -6.98 -3.38
CA PHE A 76 8.90 -6.22 -2.26
C PHE A 76 8.21 -4.86 -2.10
N PHE A 77 8.04 -4.11 -3.20
CA PHE A 77 7.35 -2.82 -3.17
C PHE A 77 5.84 -2.95 -3.00
N THR A 78 5.20 -3.99 -3.56
CA THR A 78 3.78 -4.25 -3.34
C THR A 78 3.49 -4.53 -1.86
N VAL A 79 4.34 -5.28 -1.15
CA VAL A 79 4.17 -5.48 0.30
C VAL A 79 4.20 -4.13 1.03
N ALA A 80 5.22 -3.31 0.76
CA ALA A 80 5.32 -1.97 1.34
C ALA A 80 4.09 -1.10 1.02
N PHE A 81 3.62 -1.15 -0.23
CA PHE A 81 2.41 -0.46 -0.66
C PHE A 81 1.17 -0.93 0.10
N HIS A 82 0.96 -2.25 0.26
CA HIS A 82 -0.19 -2.77 1.01
C HIS A 82 -0.17 -2.32 2.46
N THR A 83 1.00 -2.38 3.12
CA THR A 83 1.21 -1.87 4.47
C THR A 83 0.83 -0.39 4.57
N ALA A 84 1.39 0.44 3.69
CA ALA A 84 1.19 1.87 3.75
C ALA A 84 -0.23 2.30 3.35
N ALA A 85 -0.78 1.78 2.25
CA ALA A 85 -2.13 2.10 1.81
C ALA A 85 -3.20 1.72 2.84
N SER A 86 -3.04 0.55 3.48
CA SER A 86 -3.96 0.12 4.53
C SER A 86 -3.80 0.93 5.82
N ALA A 87 -2.56 1.28 6.20
CA ALA A 87 -2.32 2.21 7.30
C ALA A 87 -2.98 3.57 7.06
N LEU A 88 -2.81 4.13 5.85
CA LEU A 88 -3.41 5.40 5.44
C LEU A 88 -4.95 5.33 5.49
N ALA A 89 -5.54 4.24 5.02
CA ALA A 89 -6.97 4.01 5.09
C ALA A 89 -7.47 3.89 6.54
N GLY A 90 -6.74 3.19 7.40
CA GLY A 90 -7.06 3.08 8.83
C GLY A 90 -6.98 4.41 9.57
N TRP A 91 -5.99 5.25 9.24
CA TRP A 91 -5.90 6.62 9.73
C TRP A 91 -7.09 7.48 9.29
N GLY A 92 -7.47 7.39 8.01
CA GLY A 92 -8.61 8.13 7.48
C GLY A 92 -9.92 7.75 8.18
N LEU A 93 -10.14 6.45 8.42
CA LEU A 93 -11.29 5.98 9.20
C LEU A 93 -11.31 6.58 10.60
N ALA A 94 -10.17 6.54 11.33
CA ALA A 94 -10.04 7.10 12.66
C ALA A 94 -10.30 8.62 12.71
N LYS A 95 -10.07 9.34 11.61
CA LYS A 95 -10.35 10.77 11.47
C LYS A 95 -11.79 11.10 11.01
N GLY A 96 -12.63 10.10 10.79
CA GLY A 96 -14.00 10.27 10.29
C GLY A 96 -14.11 10.36 8.77
N TRP A 97 -13.03 10.13 8.03
CA TRP A 97 -12.94 10.20 6.56
C TRP A 97 -12.82 8.81 5.92
N GLY A 98 -13.36 7.78 6.58
CA GLY A 98 -13.13 6.38 6.24
C GLY A 98 -13.40 6.04 4.76
N TRP A 99 -14.54 6.48 4.21
CA TRP A 99 -14.88 6.18 2.81
C TRP A 99 -13.95 6.88 1.81
N GLN A 100 -13.51 8.12 2.09
CA GLN A 100 -12.62 8.87 1.20
C GLN A 100 -11.26 8.19 1.11
N PHE A 101 -10.72 7.80 2.27
CA PHE A 101 -9.41 7.15 2.34
C PHE A 101 -9.45 5.68 1.89
N TYR A 102 -10.58 4.99 2.06
CA TYR A 102 -10.83 3.69 1.42
C TYR A 102 -10.82 3.79 -0.10
N LEU A 103 -11.51 4.78 -0.68
CA LEU A 103 -11.52 4.98 -2.13
C LEU A 103 -10.14 5.40 -2.65
N LEU A 104 -9.41 6.23 -1.91
CA LEU A 104 -8.03 6.61 -2.24
C LEU A 104 -7.11 5.37 -2.29
N ALA A 105 -7.13 4.54 -1.25
CA ALA A 105 -6.34 3.30 -1.22
C ALA A 105 -6.74 2.36 -2.36
N SER A 106 -8.05 2.24 -2.62
CA SER A 106 -8.58 1.39 -3.70
C SER A 106 -8.16 1.88 -5.08
N PHE A 107 -8.16 3.20 -5.29
CA PHE A 107 -7.69 3.82 -6.53
C PHE A 107 -6.20 3.60 -6.73
N LEU A 108 -5.38 3.85 -5.72
CA LEU A 108 -3.93 3.65 -5.81
C LEU A 108 -3.57 2.18 -6.07
N HIS A 109 -4.30 1.24 -5.45
CA HIS A 109 -4.13 -0.18 -5.75
C HIS A 109 -4.56 -0.50 -7.18
N ALA A 110 -5.72 0.01 -7.63
CA ALA A 110 -6.15 -0.18 -9.01
C ALA A 110 -5.13 0.39 -10.01
N LEU A 111 -4.55 1.56 -9.73
CA LEU A 111 -3.50 2.17 -10.56
C LEU A 111 -2.30 1.23 -10.74
N ILE A 112 -1.81 0.61 -9.66
CA ILE A 112 -0.71 -0.37 -9.72
C ILE A 112 -1.14 -1.63 -10.47
N ASN A 113 -2.32 -2.20 -10.19
CA ASN A 113 -2.73 -3.45 -10.84
C ASN A 113 -3.00 -3.26 -12.33
N TYR A 114 -3.61 -2.15 -12.71
CA TYR A 114 -3.97 -1.89 -14.10
C TYR A 114 -2.83 -1.26 -14.91
N SER A 115 -1.69 -0.92 -14.30
CA SER A 115 -0.51 -0.52 -15.07
C SER A 115 -0.01 -1.64 -15.98
N VAL A 116 -0.33 -2.91 -15.69
CA VAL A 116 -0.06 -4.04 -16.59
C VAL A 116 -0.71 -3.87 -17.97
N ILE A 117 -1.84 -3.16 -18.08
CA ILE A 117 -2.47 -2.88 -19.39
C ILE A 117 -1.54 -2.00 -20.23
N LEU A 118 -0.87 -1.01 -19.61
CA LEU A 118 0.08 -0.15 -20.29
C LEU A 118 1.30 -0.93 -20.79
N LEU A 119 1.71 -1.97 -20.05
CA LEU A 119 2.73 -2.92 -20.49
C LEU A 119 2.25 -3.76 -21.68
N GLN A 120 1.03 -4.31 -21.61
CA GLN A 120 0.45 -5.12 -22.67
C GLN A 120 0.20 -4.34 -23.97
N MET A 121 -0.03 -3.03 -23.88
CA MET A 121 -0.13 -2.13 -25.03
C MET A 121 1.24 -1.60 -25.50
N GLU A 122 2.34 -2.05 -24.89
CA GLU A 122 3.71 -1.62 -25.19
C GLU A 122 3.96 -0.11 -24.97
N PHE A 123 3.07 0.58 -24.23
CA PHE A 123 3.28 1.97 -23.85
C PHE A 123 4.31 2.12 -22.73
N LEU A 124 4.44 1.11 -21.87
CA LEU A 124 5.46 1.04 -20.83
C LEU A 124 6.21 -0.28 -20.92
N SER A 125 7.52 -0.24 -20.73
CA SER A 125 8.36 -1.42 -20.52
C SER A 125 8.19 -1.99 -19.10
N ILE A 126 8.61 -3.24 -18.89
CA ILE A 126 8.64 -3.88 -17.57
C ILE A 126 9.37 -2.99 -16.56
N VAL A 127 10.55 -2.48 -16.90
CA VAL A 127 11.35 -1.63 -16.02
C VAL A 127 10.59 -0.36 -15.62
N GLN A 128 9.85 0.27 -16.54
CA GLN A 128 9.05 1.45 -16.22
C GLN A 128 7.88 1.14 -15.29
N ILE A 129 7.25 -0.03 -15.42
CA ILE A 129 6.22 -0.50 -14.47
C ILE A 129 6.84 -0.71 -13.09
N GLU A 130 7.97 -1.40 -12.99
CA GLU A 130 8.67 -1.62 -11.71
C GLU A 130 9.00 -0.30 -11.01
N VAL A 131 9.50 0.69 -11.75
CA VAL A 131 9.78 2.03 -11.24
C VAL A 131 8.50 2.73 -10.78
N LEU A 132 7.40 2.63 -11.55
CA LEU A 132 6.12 3.20 -11.17
C LEU A 132 5.62 2.61 -9.84
N VAL A 133 5.62 1.29 -9.70
CA VAL A 133 5.20 0.60 -8.47
C VAL A 133 6.07 1.02 -7.29
N ALA A 134 7.40 1.04 -7.46
CA ALA A 134 8.33 1.46 -6.42
C ALA A 134 8.12 2.92 -5.97
N VAL A 135 7.91 3.84 -6.91
CA VAL A 135 7.66 5.25 -6.62
C VAL A 135 6.34 5.43 -5.88
N VAL A 136 5.25 4.80 -6.34
CA VAL A 136 3.95 4.89 -5.65
C VAL A 136 4.06 4.32 -4.24
N ALA A 137 4.68 3.15 -4.07
CA ALA A 137 4.90 2.54 -2.76
C ALA A 137 5.72 3.46 -1.82
N ALA A 138 6.80 4.05 -2.32
CA ALA A 138 7.66 4.94 -1.54
C ALA A 138 6.93 6.23 -1.12
N VAL A 139 6.16 6.85 -2.03
CA VAL A 139 5.39 8.07 -1.74
C VAL A 139 4.33 7.81 -0.67
N VAL A 140 3.54 6.73 -0.80
CA VAL A 140 2.50 6.41 0.18
C VAL A 140 3.12 6.06 1.53
N THR A 141 4.23 5.31 1.53
CA THR A 141 4.99 4.99 2.75
C THR A 141 5.50 6.26 3.44
N ALA A 142 6.11 7.18 2.69
CA ALA A 142 6.59 8.44 3.22
C ALA A 142 5.46 9.29 3.82
N ALA A 143 4.29 9.35 3.16
CA ALA A 143 3.11 10.04 3.67
C ALA A 143 2.64 9.45 5.01
N VAL A 144 2.56 8.12 5.10
CA VAL A 144 2.16 7.40 6.32
C VAL A 144 3.15 7.58 7.46
N LEU A 145 4.46 7.50 7.18
CA LEU A 145 5.49 7.74 8.19
C LEU A 145 5.44 9.19 8.69
N ARG A 146 5.21 10.16 7.80
CA ARG A 146 4.97 11.55 8.19
C ARG A 146 3.77 11.67 9.13
N LEU A 147 2.64 11.02 8.81
CA LEU A 147 1.45 11.03 9.68
C LEU A 147 1.74 10.42 11.05
N ARG A 148 2.55 9.36 11.11
CA ARG A 148 2.96 8.70 12.36
C ARG A 148 3.82 9.61 13.25
N TRP A 149 4.74 10.37 12.65
CA TRP A 149 5.70 11.21 13.38
C TRP A 149 5.21 12.62 13.71
N ARG A 150 4.08 13.06 13.16
CA ARG A 150 3.48 14.36 13.52
C ARG A 150 3.13 14.41 15.01
N LYS A 151 3.53 15.51 15.67
CA LYS A 151 3.19 15.78 17.07
C LYS A 151 1.73 16.24 17.17
N PRO A 152 0.97 15.88 18.23
CA PRO A 152 -0.43 16.27 18.37
C PRO A 152 -0.71 17.79 18.32
N ALA A 153 0.25 18.61 18.72
CA ALA A 153 0.10 20.07 18.80
C ALA A 153 0.01 20.78 17.42
N GLU A 154 0.50 20.18 16.33
CA GLU A 154 0.44 20.77 14.98
C GLU A 154 -0.90 20.53 14.26
N MET A 155 -1.83 19.77 14.83
CA MET A 155 -3.13 19.49 14.22
C MET A 155 -4.24 20.49 14.59
N ILE A 156 -3.95 21.53 15.40
CA ILE A 156 -4.99 22.40 15.99
C ILE A 156 -4.84 23.90 15.65
N ALA A 157 -3.75 24.39 15.06
CA ALA A 157 -3.62 25.84 14.84
C ALA A 157 -4.04 26.27 13.43
N PRO A 158 -5.17 26.99 13.24
CA PRO A 158 -5.18 28.09 12.30
C PRO A 158 -4.31 29.22 12.89
N GLU A 159 -3.41 29.79 12.09
CA GLU A 159 -2.70 31.00 12.46
C GLU A 159 -3.71 32.11 12.79
N ALA A 160 -3.97 32.32 14.08
CA ALA A 160 -4.54 33.57 14.54
C ALA A 160 -3.40 34.60 14.51
N SER A 161 -3.43 35.48 13.51
CA SER A 161 -2.60 36.69 13.46
C SER A 161 -2.84 37.51 14.74
N PRO A 162 -1.80 37.85 15.52
CA PRO A 162 -1.93 38.94 16.45
C PRO A 162 -2.04 40.26 15.66
N VAL A 163 -2.80 41.18 16.28
CA VAL A 163 -3.24 42.50 15.81
C VAL A 163 -2.10 43.39 15.34
#